data_AF-A0A381ZBT6-F1
#
_entry.id   AF-A0A381ZBT6-F1
#
_cell.length_a   1.000
_cell.length_b   1.000
_cell.length_c   1.000
_cell.angle_alpha   90.00
_cell.angle_beta   90.00
_cell.angle_gamma   90.00
#
_symmetry.space_group_name_H-M   'P 1'
#
loop_
_entity.id
_entity.type
_entity.pdbx_description
1 polymer ?
#
loop_
_entity_poly.entity_id
_entity_poly.type
_entity_poly.pdbx_seq_one_letter_code
_entity_poly.pdbx_strand_id
1 'polypeptide(L)'
;MSGVSSIASDGIFSKINRIDNLLFLLGLIIGPILFSLSGNKIESVLTNSLPLIIIGGLLVGIGTKIGKGCTSGHGVCGISRFSIRSIIATISFILTGVITVLIFGI
;
A
#
# COMPACT_ATOMS: atom_id res chain seq x y z
N MET A 1 -2.77 11.00 8.90
CA MET A 1 -3.01 9.63 8.39
C MET A 1 -1.66 8.99 8.21
N SER A 2 -1.32 7.96 8.95
CA SER A 2 0.01 7.36 8.91
C SER A 2 0.07 6.39 7.72
N GLY A 3 0.87 6.72 6.70
CA GLY A 3 1.23 5.74 5.66
C GLY A 3 2.33 4.79 6.17
N VAL A 4 2.65 3.76 5.41
CA VAL A 4 3.70 2.77 5.79
C VAL A 4 5.05 3.45 6.08
N SER A 5 5.40 4.48 5.31
CA SER A 5 6.63 5.26 5.53
C SER A 5 6.63 6.00 6.87
N SER A 6 5.46 6.49 7.31
CA SER A 6 5.30 7.13 8.63
C SER A 6 5.32 6.09 9.74
N ILE A 7 4.71 4.93 9.53
CA ILE A 7 4.73 3.80 10.49
C ILE A 7 6.18 3.30 10.66
N ALA A 8 6.95 3.22 9.58
CA ALA A 8 8.37 2.89 9.60
C ALA A 8 9.20 3.95 10.33
N SER A 9 8.99 5.25 10.04
CA SER A 9 9.69 6.32 10.75
C SER A 9 9.33 6.33 12.24
N ASP A 10 8.06 6.13 12.59
CA ASP A 10 7.60 6.15 13.97
C ASP A 10 8.09 4.91 14.74
N GLY A 11 8.20 3.75 14.09
CA GLY A 11 8.79 2.54 14.69
C GLY A 11 10.29 2.69 15.02
N ILE A 12 11.02 3.51 14.26
CA ILE A 12 12.46 3.73 14.46
C ILE A 12 12.72 4.90 15.42
N PHE A 13 12.07 6.04 15.20
CA PHE A 13 12.38 7.31 15.84
C PHE A 13 11.41 7.72 16.96
N SER A 14 10.17 7.23 16.97
CA SER A 14 9.18 7.58 17.99
C SER A 14 9.14 6.59 19.15
N LYS A 15 8.72 7.07 20.32
CA LYS A 15 8.50 6.27 21.54
C LYS A 15 7.02 5.89 21.75
N ILE A 16 6.10 6.61 21.11
CA ILE A 16 4.65 6.40 21.21
C ILE A 16 4.23 5.32 20.21
N ASN A 17 3.52 4.29 20.69
CA ASN A 17 3.02 3.14 19.90
C ASN A 17 4.11 2.39 19.09
N ARG A 18 5.37 2.45 19.55
CA ARG A 18 6.53 1.84 18.88
C ARG A 18 6.37 0.33 18.69
N ILE A 19 5.83 -0.35 19.70
CA ILE A 19 5.63 -1.80 19.68
C ILE A 19 4.65 -2.18 18.57
N ASP A 20 3.50 -1.50 18.47
CA ASP A 20 2.48 -1.77 17.45
C ASP A 20 3.02 -1.52 16.03
N ASN A 21 3.76 -0.43 15.85
CA ASN A 21 4.39 -0.11 14.56
C ASN A 21 5.41 -1.18 14.15
N LEU A 22 6.24 -1.65 15.08
CA LEU A 22 7.21 -2.72 14.83
C LEU A 22 6.53 -4.06 14.54
N LEU A 23 5.50 -4.42 15.30
CA LEU A 23 4.69 -5.62 15.06
C LEU A 23 4.05 -5.59 13.67
N PHE A 24 3.50 -4.45 13.26
CA PHE A 24 2.93 -4.28 11.92
C PHE A 24 3.97 -4.46 10.82
N LEU A 25 5.15 -3.82 10.97
CA LEU A 25 6.24 -3.94 9.99
C LEU A 25 6.79 -5.37 9.91
N LEU A 26 6.94 -6.03 11.07
CA LEU A 26 7.31 -7.45 11.12
C LEU A 26 6.28 -8.31 10.42
N GLY A 27 4.98 -8.09 10.67
CA GLY A 27 3.90 -8.79 9.97
C GLY A 27 3.95 -8.63 8.45
N LEU A 28 4.28 -7.42 7.96
CA LEU A 28 4.40 -7.12 6.53
C LEU A 28 5.55 -7.89 5.88
N ILE A 29 6.64 -8.15 6.61
CA ILE A 29 7.79 -8.93 6.12
C ILE A 29 7.52 -10.44 6.27
N ILE A 30 7.05 -10.88 7.44
CA ILE A 30 6.86 -12.30 7.78
C ILE A 30 5.72 -12.91 6.97
N GLY A 31 4.63 -12.17 6.71
CA GLY A 31 3.47 -12.65 5.95
C GLY A 31 3.82 -13.24 4.57
N PRO A 32 4.44 -12.48 3.66
CA PRO A 32 4.83 -13.00 2.35
C PRO A 32 5.90 -14.11 2.43
N ILE A 33 6.77 -14.09 3.44
CA ILE A 33 7.76 -15.17 3.66
C ILE A 33 7.05 -16.48 4.01
N LEU A 34 6.12 -16.45 4.97
CA LEU A 34 5.32 -17.62 5.34
C LEU A 34 4.49 -18.12 4.17
N PHE A 35 3.93 -17.21 3.35
CA PHE A 35 3.18 -17.58 2.16
C PHE A 35 4.07 -18.28 1.11
N SER A 36 5.30 -17.79 0.91
CA SER A 36 6.28 -18.40 0.01
C SER A 36 6.64 -19.84 0.40
N LEU A 37 6.62 -20.17 1.70
CA LEU A 37 6.88 -21.52 2.20
C LEU A 37 5.76 -22.53 1.89
N SER A 38 4.54 -22.09 1.53
CA SER A 38 3.45 -22.99 1.13
C SER A 38 3.67 -23.66 -0.23
N GLY A 39 4.78 -23.37 -0.93
CA GLY A 39 5.09 -23.97 -2.24
C GLY A 39 4.32 -23.35 -3.41
N ASN A 40 3.42 -22.40 -3.14
CA ASN A 40 2.74 -21.61 -4.16
C ASN A 40 3.68 -20.53 -4.67
N LYS A 41 3.94 -20.53 -5.98
CA LYS A 41 4.70 -19.44 -6.62
C LYS A 41 3.80 -18.22 -6.73
N ILE A 42 4.28 -17.08 -6.24
CA ILE A 42 3.67 -15.79 -6.52
C ILE A 42 4.00 -15.47 -7.98
N GLU A 43 3.06 -15.70 -8.89
CA GLU A 43 3.21 -15.27 -10.29
C GLU A 43 3.11 -13.75 -10.33
N SER A 44 4.26 -13.09 -10.27
CA SER A 44 4.36 -11.64 -10.43
C SER A 44 4.45 -11.33 -11.92
N VAL A 45 3.33 -10.98 -12.53
CA VAL A 45 3.32 -10.46 -13.91
C VAL A 45 3.90 -9.04 -13.87
N LEU A 46 5.20 -8.92 -14.15
CA LEU A 46 5.85 -7.62 -14.33
C LEU A 46 5.85 -7.24 -15.80
N THR A 47 5.50 -5.97 -16.05
CA THR A 47 5.70 -5.39 -17.38
C THR A 47 7.17 -5.03 -17.57
N ASN A 48 7.74 -5.35 -18.73
CA ASN A 48 9.13 -5.00 -19.06
C ASN A 48 9.26 -3.56 -19.63
N SER A 49 8.15 -2.86 -19.82
CA SER A 49 8.13 -1.50 -20.38
C SER A 49 8.52 -0.46 -19.32
N LEU A 50 9.80 -0.08 -19.33
CA LEU A 50 10.36 0.99 -18.48
C LEU A 50 9.53 2.30 -18.50
N PRO A 51 9.04 2.79 -19.65
CA PRO A 51 8.26 4.04 -19.70
C PRO A 51 6.97 3.95 -18.88
N LEU A 52 6.29 2.81 -18.92
CA LEU A 52 5.05 2.57 -18.17
C LEU A 52 5.31 2.56 -16.67
N ILE A 53 6.42 1.95 -16.23
CA ILE A 53 6.82 1.93 -14.82
C ILE A 53 7.11 3.35 -14.33
N ILE A 54 7.86 4.15 -15.10
CA ILE A 54 8.21 5.52 -14.73
C ILE A 54 6.96 6.40 -14.65
N ILE A 55 6.12 6.37 -15.68
CA ILE A 55 4.89 7.18 -15.73
C ILE A 55 3.91 6.74 -14.64
N GLY A 56 3.70 5.43 -14.48
CA GLY A 56 2.84 4.88 -13.44
C GLY A 56 3.31 5.27 -12.03
N GLY A 57 4.62 5.12 -11.76
CA GLY A 57 5.21 5.53 -10.48
C GLY A 57 5.04 7.03 -10.20
N LEU A 58 5.23 7.87 -11.21
CA LEU A 58 5.07 9.33 -11.08
C LEU A 58 3.62 9.74 -10.84
N LEU A 59 2.67 9.15 -11.59
CA LEU A 59 1.24 9.35 -11.40
C LEU A 59 0.77 8.91 -10.01
N VAL A 60 1.23 7.74 -9.54
CA VAL A 60 0.94 7.25 -8.18
C VAL A 60 1.52 8.21 -7.15
N GLY A 61 2.77 8.64 -7.31
CA GLY A 61 3.43 9.59 -6.41
C GLY A 61 2.66 10.90 -6.28
N ILE A 62 2.27 11.51 -7.41
CA ILE A 62 1.45 12.73 -7.43
C ILE A 62 0.08 12.46 -6.80
N GLY A 63 -0.57 11.34 -7.15
CA GLY A 63 -1.87 10.94 -6.63
C GLY A 63 -1.89 10.80 -5.11
N THR A 64 -0.88 10.17 -4.51
CA THR A 64 -0.78 10.05 -3.04
C THR A 64 -0.59 11.40 -2.35
N LYS A 65 0.10 12.35 -2.99
CA LYS A 65 0.25 13.72 -2.47
C LYS A 65 -1.08 14.49 -2.50
N ILE A 66 -1.81 14.42 -3.61
CA ILE A 66 -3.13 15.07 -3.75
C ILE A 66 -4.14 14.43 -2.80
N GLY A 67 -4.12 13.11 -2.68
CA GLY A 67 -4.96 12.32 -1.77
C GLY A 67 -4.60 12.47 -0.29
N LYS A 68 -3.55 13.24 0.06
CA LYS A 68 -3.05 13.42 1.44
C LYS A 68 -2.78 12.09 2.16
N GLY A 69 -2.32 11.08 1.43
CA GLY A 69 -1.96 9.78 1.97
C GLY A 69 -1.89 8.69 0.89
N CYS A 70 -1.40 7.52 1.28
CA CYS A 70 -1.33 6.33 0.44
C CYS A 70 -2.55 5.41 0.64
N THR A 71 -2.67 4.38 -0.21
CA THR A 71 -3.70 3.35 -0.14
C THR A 71 -3.69 2.63 1.20
N SER A 72 -2.52 2.27 1.72
CA SER A 72 -2.36 1.61 3.02
C SER A 72 -2.71 2.53 4.19
N GLY A 73 -2.43 3.84 4.11
CA GLY A 73 -2.78 4.79 5.17
C GLY A 73 -4.29 5.05 5.27
N HIS A 74 -4.97 5.18 4.13
CA HIS A 74 -6.44 5.30 4.09
C HIS A 74 -7.12 3.98 4.45
N GLY A 75 -6.58 2.85 3.99
CA GLY A 75 -7.08 1.52 4.32
C GLY A 75 -6.89 1.17 5.79
N VAL A 76 -5.65 0.93 6.22
CA VAL A 76 -5.35 0.40 7.56
C VAL A 76 -5.75 1.38 8.66
N CYS A 77 -5.20 2.61 8.65
CA CYS A 77 -5.48 3.57 9.72
C CYS A 77 -6.83 4.27 9.55
N GLY A 78 -7.23 4.56 8.32
CA GLY A 78 -8.42 5.33 8.01
C GLY A 78 -9.74 4.55 8.17
N ILE A 79 -9.78 3.30 7.71
CA ILE A 79 -10.96 2.42 7.89
C ILE A 79 -11.09 1.99 9.36
N SER A 80 -9.97 1.69 10.05
CA SER A 80 -10.01 1.35 11.49
C SER A 80 -10.59 2.46 12.37
N ARG A 81 -10.52 3.73 11.91
CA ARG A 81 -11.13 4.89 12.58
C ARG A 81 -12.53 5.23 12.05
N PHE A 82 -13.15 4.34 11.26
CA PHE A 82 -14.47 4.53 10.63
C PHE A 82 -14.62 5.87 9.88
N SER A 83 -13.55 6.35 9.24
CA SER A 83 -13.61 7.59 8.49
C SER A 83 -14.21 7.37 7.09
N ILE A 84 -15.40 7.94 6.85
CA ILE A 84 -16.11 7.89 5.55
C ILE A 84 -15.20 8.38 4.40
N ARG A 85 -14.43 9.45 4.62
CA ARG A 85 -13.48 9.93 3.59
C ARG A 85 -12.44 8.88 3.23
N SER A 86 -11.94 8.11 4.19
CA SER A 86 -10.97 7.04 3.91
C SER A 86 -11.57 5.87 3.19
N ILE A 87 -12.80 5.49 3.54
CA ILE A 87 -13.51 4.42 2.85
C ILE A 87 -13.68 4.78 1.37
N ILE A 88 -14.18 5.99 1.08
CA ILE A 88 -14.37 6.47 -0.30
C ILE A 88 -13.03 6.52 -1.06
N ALA A 89 -11.98 7.06 -0.44
CA ALA A 89 -10.65 7.11 -1.05
C ALA A 89 -10.12 5.70 -1.39
N THR A 90 -10.30 4.74 -0.47
CA THR A 90 -9.81 3.37 -0.63
C THR A 90 -10.58 2.66 -1.74
N ILE A 91 -11.91 2.81 -1.80
CA ILE A 91 -12.74 2.27 -2.87
C ILE A 91 -12.31 2.84 -4.23
N SER A 92 -12.10 4.15 -4.32
CA SER A 92 -11.65 4.80 -5.56
C SER A 92 -10.31 4.26 -6.06
N PHE A 93 -9.33 4.10 -5.15
CA PHE A 93 -8.02 3.54 -5.50
C PHE A 93 -8.11 2.10 -5.99
N ILE A 94 -8.86 1.24 -5.29
CA ILE A 94 -9.04 -0.16 -5.68
C ILE A 94 -9.77 -0.24 -7.03
N LEU A 95 -10.86 0.52 -7.20
CA LEU A 95 -11.64 0.53 -8.44
C LEU A 95 -10.78 0.95 -9.64
N THR A 96 -10.00 2.01 -9.49
CA THR A 96 -9.08 2.48 -10.54
C THR A 96 -8.02 1.42 -10.87
N GLY A 97 -7.49 0.72 -9.87
CA GLY A 97 -6.54 -0.38 -10.06
C GLY A 97 -7.14 -1.55 -10.85
N VAL A 98 -8.35 -1.99 -10.48
CA VAL A 98 -9.10 -3.03 -11.19
C VAL A 98 -9.36 -2.61 -12.64
N ILE A 99 -9.85 -1.39 -12.87
CA ILE A 99 -10.08 -0.86 -14.22
C ILE A 99 -8.78 -0.85 -15.04
N THR A 100 -7.66 -0.45 -14.42
CA THR A 100 -6.35 -0.42 -15.10
C THR A 100 -5.93 -1.83 -15.54
N VAL A 101 -6.04 -2.82 -14.66
CA VAL A 101 -5.76 -4.24 -14.98
C VAL A 101 -6.67 -4.73 -16.12
N LEU A 102 -7.97 -4.42 -16.08
CA LEU A 102 -8.92 -4.82 -17.11
C LEU A 102 -8.63 -4.19 -18.49
N ILE A 103 -8.14 -2.95 -18.52
CA ILE A 103 -7.83 -2.25 -19.77
C ILE A 103 -6.49 -2.72 -20.36
N PHE A 104 -5.45 -2.83 -19.52
CA PHE A 104 -4.10 -3.13 -20.00
C PHE A 104 -3.80 -4.63 -20.07
N GLY A 105 -4.63 -5.49 -19.47
CA GLY A 105 -4.51 -6.95 -19.54
C GLY A 105 -3.25 -7.51 -18.90
N ILE A 106 -2.72 -6.81 -17.89
CA ILE A 106 -1.55 -7.19 -17.07
C ILE A 106 -2.07 -7.80 -15.78
#